data_AF-A0A7W1R149-F1
#
_entry.id   AF-A0A7W1R149-F1
#
_cell.length_a   1.000
_cell.length_b   1.000
_cell.length_c   1.000
_cell.angle_alpha   90.00
_cell.angle_beta   90.00
_cell.angle_gamma   90.00
#
_symmetry.space_group_name_H-M   'P 1'
#
loop_
_entity.id
_entity.type
_entity.pdbx_description
1 polymer ?
#
loop_
_entity_poly.entity_id
_entity_poly.type
_entity_poly.pdbx_seq_one_letter_code
_entity_poly.pdbx_strand_id
1 'polypeptide(L)'
;MRLIAEIESQLKDAMRERDDARRDALRLILSSLRGAEKELQRELSEDEELQVLQRERKKRLEAAEAFRSGDRAEQADKEEAELDV
;
A
#
# COMPACT_ATOMS: atom_id res chain seq x y z
N MET A 1 -6.10 -15.67 9.60
CA MET A 1 -4.70 -15.43 9.16
C MET A 1 -4.42 -13.96 9.39
N ARG A 2 -3.17 -13.55 9.64
CA ARG A 2 -2.83 -12.13 9.81
C ARG A 2 -2.54 -11.49 8.45
N LEU A 3 -3.08 -10.31 8.19
CA LEU A 3 -2.95 -9.64 6.90
C LEU A 3 -1.48 -9.42 6.50
N ILE A 4 -0.63 -9.04 7.45
CA ILE A 4 0.81 -8.86 7.21
C ILE A 4 1.46 -10.12 6.61
N ALA A 5 1.14 -11.29 7.15
CA ALA A 5 1.68 -12.56 6.66
C ALA A 5 1.16 -12.90 5.25
N GLU A 6 -0.10 -12.57 4.96
CA GLU A 6 -0.68 -12.72 3.62
C GLU A 6 0.03 -11.83 2.61
N ILE A 7 0.23 -10.56 2.93
CA ILE A 7 0.91 -9.60 2.06
C ILE A 7 2.37 -10.01 1.83
N GLU A 8 3.07 -10.53 2.84
CA GLU A 8 4.41 -11.08 2.66
C GLU A 8 4.44 -12.27 1.69
N SER A 9 3.42 -13.13 1.71
CA SER A 9 3.30 -14.24 0.76
C SER A 9 3.06 -13.71 -0.65
N GLN A 10 2.07 -12.82 -0.81
CA GLN A 10 1.76 -12.22 -2.10
C GLN A 10 2.94 -11.44 -2.68
N LEU A 11 3.74 -10.78 -1.83
CA LEU A 11 4.94 -10.08 -2.25
C LEU A 11 5.98 -11.05 -2.84
N LYS A 12 6.16 -12.22 -2.22
CA LYS A 12 7.05 -13.26 -2.77
C LYS A 12 6.55 -13.77 -4.11
N ASP A 13 5.23 -13.90 -4.27
CA ASP A 13 4.63 -14.34 -5.53
C ASP A 13 4.79 -13.29 -6.63
N ALA A 14 4.49 -12.01 -6.36
CA ALA A 14 4.73 -10.91 -7.28
C ALA A 14 6.21 -10.81 -7.72
N MET A 15 7.14 -11.05 -6.79
CA MET A 15 8.58 -11.11 -7.11
C MET A 15 8.94 -12.28 -8.04
N ARG A 16 8.30 -13.45 -7.90
CA ARG A 16 8.53 -14.61 -8.77
C ARG A 16 7.94 -14.39 -10.16
N GLU A 17 6.76 -13.78 -10.21
CA GLU A 17 6.02 -13.45 -11.44
C GLU A 17 6.63 -12.26 -12.19
N ARG A 18 7.56 -11.52 -11.55
CA ARG A 18 8.12 -10.27 -12.06
C ARG A 18 7.05 -9.21 -12.31
N ASP A 19 6.01 -9.22 -11.49
CA ASP A 19 4.97 -8.20 -11.45
C ASP A 19 5.48 -7.01 -10.62
N ASP A 20 6.19 -6.10 -11.28
CA ASP A 20 6.83 -4.96 -10.62
C ASP A 20 5.80 -4.01 -9.98
N ALA A 21 4.66 -3.78 -10.65
CA ALA A 21 3.60 -2.90 -10.15
C ALA A 21 2.97 -3.46 -8.86
N ARG A 22 2.55 -4.74 -8.89
CA ARG A 22 1.99 -5.41 -7.72
C ARG A 22 2.99 -5.51 -6.58
N ARG A 23 4.25 -5.82 -6.90
CA ARG A 23 5.34 -5.90 -5.91
C ARG A 23 5.54 -4.58 -5.18
N ASP A 24 5.57 -3.47 -5.91
CA ASP A 24 5.86 -2.16 -5.32
C ASP A 24 4.69 -1.66 -4.46
N ALA A 25 3.43 -1.86 -4.92
CA ALA A 25 2.23 -1.61 -4.11
C ALA A 25 2.23 -2.44 -2.81
N LEU A 26 2.46 -3.76 -2.89
CA LEU A 26 2.50 -4.64 -1.72
C LEU A 26 3.60 -4.25 -0.71
N ARG A 27 4.76 -3.78 -1.18
CA ARG A 27 5.83 -3.29 -0.29
C ARG A 27 5.42 -2.04 0.47
N LEU A 28 4.74 -1.12 -0.19
CA LEU A 28 4.30 0.13 0.42
C LEU A 28 3.21 -0.15 1.47
N ILE A 29 2.24 -1.02 1.16
CA ILE A 29 1.22 -1.46 2.12
C ILE A 29 1.87 -2.14 3.33
N LEU A 30 2.78 -3.10 3.10
CA LEU A 30 3.49 -3.82 4.17
C LEU A 30 4.29 -2.86 5.08
N SER A 31 4.92 -1.85 4.48
CA SER A 31 5.65 -0.82 5.20
C SER A 31 4.72 -0.02 6.12
N SER A 32 3.55 0.40 5.64
CA SER A 32 2.58 1.15 6.44
C SER A 32 2.01 0.32 7.60
N LEU A 33 1.69 -0.95 7.37
CA LEU A 33 1.20 -1.85 8.43
C LEU A 33 2.25 -2.06 9.52
N ARG A 34 3.49 -2.42 9.13
CA ARG A 34 4.61 -2.58 10.08
C ARG A 34 4.98 -1.28 10.78
N GLY A 35 4.83 -0.14 10.11
CA GLY A 35 4.99 1.18 10.70
C GLY A 35 4.01 1.40 11.84
N ALA A 36 2.73 1.09 11.62
CA ALA A 36 1.69 1.20 12.65
C ALA A 36 1.91 0.24 13.83
N GLU A 37 2.31 -1.02 13.58
CA GLU A 37 2.70 -1.95 14.67
C GLU A 37 3.85 -1.39 15.52
N LYS A 38 4.85 -0.79 14.85
CA LYS A 38 6.00 -0.20 15.53
C LYS A 38 5.60 1.02 16.37
N GLU A 39 4.68 1.85 15.88
CA GLU A 39 4.15 3.00 16.62
C GLU A 39 3.36 2.57 17.86
N LEU A 40 2.54 1.53 17.74
CA LEU A 40 1.76 0.98 18.85
C LEU A 40 2.58 0.07 19.78
N GLN A 41 3.79 -0.31 19.38
CA GLN A 41 4.65 -1.29 20.05
C GLN A 41 3.98 -2.65 20.29
N ARG A 42 3.03 -3.02 19.42
CA ARG A 42 2.32 -4.30 19.43
C ARG A 42 1.78 -4.60 18.04
N GLU A 43 1.32 -5.82 17.85
CA GLU A 43 0.62 -6.23 16.63
C GLU A 43 -0.72 -5.51 16.49
N LEU A 44 -1.13 -5.27 15.25
CA LEU A 44 -2.43 -4.68 14.92
C LEU A 44 -3.56 -5.71 15.12
N SER A 45 -4.74 -5.24 15.50
CA SER A 45 -5.97 -6.00 15.30
C SER A 45 -6.44 -5.90 13.84
N GLU A 46 -7.35 -6.79 13.43
CA GLU A 46 -7.93 -6.76 12.07
C GLU A 46 -8.59 -5.42 11.74
N ASP A 47 -9.26 -4.79 12.72
CA ASP A 47 -9.86 -3.46 12.54
C ASP A 47 -8.80 -2.37 12.33
N GLU A 48 -7.68 -2.45 13.05
CA GLU A 48 -6.58 -1.50 12.91
C GLU A 48 -5.83 -1.69 11.58
N GLU A 49 -5.65 -2.94 11.14
CA GLU A 49 -5.15 -3.27 9.80
C GLU A 49 -6.02 -2.62 8.72
N LEU A 50 -7.35 -2.78 8.81
CA LEU A 50 -8.30 -2.16 7.88
C LEU A 50 -8.22 -0.62 7.91
N GLN A 51 -8.08 -0.02 9.09
CA GLN A 51 -7.92 1.43 9.21
C GLN A 51 -6.64 1.95 8.57
N VAL A 52 -5.53 1.21 8.68
CA VAL A 52 -4.28 1.55 8.00
C VAL A 52 -4.48 1.50 6.49
N LEU A 53 -5.10 0.45 5.96
CA LEU A 53 -5.39 0.32 4.52
C LEU A 53 -6.27 1.46 3.99
N GLN A 54 -7.34 1.81 4.72
CA GLN A 54 -8.22 2.91 4.34
C GLN A 54 -7.49 4.26 4.31
N ARG A 55 -6.59 4.49 5.27
CA ARG A 55 -5.77 5.70 5.33
C ARG A 55 -4.81 5.76 4.15
N GLU A 56 -4.14 4.66 3.81
CA GLU A 56 -3.25 4.60 2.66
C GLU A 56 -4.01 4.83 1.36
N ARG A 57 -5.15 4.16 1.16
CA ARG A 57 -6.02 4.39 -0.01
C ARG A 57 -6.37 5.87 -0.17
N LYS A 58 -6.77 6.52 0.93
CA LYS A 58 -7.11 7.95 0.92
C LYS A 58 -5.91 8.81 0.55
N LYS A 59 -4.75 8.55 1.16
CA LYS A 59 -3.51 9.28 0.88
C LYS A 59 -3.09 9.19 -0.58
N ARG A 60 -3.25 8.03 -1.20
CA ARG A 60 -2.96 7.81 -2.63
C ARG A 60 -3.90 8.58 -3.55
N LEU A 61 -5.20 8.58 -3.25
CA LEU A 61 -6.17 9.40 -3.98
C LEU A 61 -5.83 10.90 -3.89
N GLU A 62 -5.52 11.38 -2.69
CA GLU A 62 -5.12 12.78 -2.47
C GLU A 62 -3.80 13.12 -3.20
N ALA A 63 -2.83 12.19 -3.22
CA ALA A 63 -1.58 12.36 -3.95
C ALA A 63 -1.81 12.40 -5.47
N ALA A 64 -2.63 11.49 -6.01
CA ALA A 64 -2.99 11.47 -7.42
C ALA A 64 -3.64 12.79 -7.84
N GLU A 65 -4.64 13.27 -7.08
CA GLU A 65 -5.30 14.55 -7.33
C GLU A 65 -4.32 15.73 -7.27
N ALA A 66 -3.41 15.74 -6.30
CA ALA A 66 -2.38 16.77 -6.19
C ALA A 66 -1.40 16.76 -7.37
N PHE A 67 -1.00 15.58 -7.86
CA PHE A 67 -0.16 15.46 -9.04
C PHE A 67 -0.90 15.91 -10.31
N ARG A 68 -2.16 15.53 -10.51
CA ARG A 68 -2.96 16.01 -11.65
C ARG A 68 -3.11 17.54 -11.62
N SER A 69 -3.38 18.09 -10.45
CA SER A 69 -3.51 19.55 -10.26
C SER A 69 -2.21 20.31 -10.51
N GLY A 70 -1.06 19.63 -10.43
CA GLY A 70 0.28 20.18 -10.67
C GLY A 70 0.87 19.85 -12.04
N ASP A 71 0.05 19.49 -13.04
CA ASP A 71 0.47 19.10 -14.39
C ASP A 71 1.46 17.91 -14.44
N ARG A 72 1.38 17.02 -13.44
CA ARG A 72 2.24 15.85 -13.26
C ARG A 72 1.48 14.54 -13.53
N ALA A 73 0.89 14.43 -14.72
CA ALA A 73 0.01 13.31 -15.10
C ALA A 73 0.65 11.92 -14.91
N GLU A 74 1.91 11.73 -15.31
CA GLU A 74 2.60 10.44 -15.16
C GLU A 74 2.74 10.00 -13.69
N GLN A 75 2.84 10.94 -12.76
CA GLN A 75 2.92 10.64 -11.32
C GLN A 75 1.54 10.36 -10.74
N ALA A 76 0.50 11.04 -11.21
CA ALA A 76 -0.88 10.71 -10.85
C ALA A 76 -1.28 9.30 -11.31
N ASP A 77 -0.96 8.95 -12.56
CA ASP A 77 -1.26 7.64 -13.13
C ASP A 77 -0.57 6.52 -12.33
N LYS A 78 0.65 6.76 -11.82
CA LYS A 78 1.36 5.81 -10.94
C LYS A 78 0.65 5.62 -9.61
N GLU A 79 0.23 6.70 -8.96
CA GLU A 79 -0.51 6.60 -7.68
C GLU A 79 -1.86 5.88 -7.86
N GLU A 80 -2.52 6.06 -9.00
CA GLU A 80 -3.78 5.38 -9.34
C GLU A 80 -3.58 3.90 -9.67
N ALA A 81 -2.54 3.56 -10.42
CA ALA A 81 -2.20 2.17 -10.71
C ALA A 81 -1.95 1.37 -9.43
N GLU A 82 -1.39 2.00 -8.39
CA GLU A 82 -1.21 1.36 -7.08
C GLU A 82 -2.52 1.14 -6.30
N LEU A 83 -3.61 1.84 -6.63
CA LEU A 83 -4.93 1.64 -6.01
C LEU A 83 -5.70 0.44 -6.56
N ASP A 84 -5.31 -0.05 -7.74
CA ASP A 84 -5.95 -1.18 -8.42
C ASP A 84 -5.40 -2.54 -7.96
N VAL A 85 -4.37 -2.54 -7.10
CA VAL A 85 -3.73 -3.73 -6.50
C VAL A 85 -4.39 -4.11 -5.18
#